data_AF-A0A0A0KKK2-F1
#
_entry.id   AF-A0A0A0KKK2-F1
#
_cell.length_a   1.000
_cell.length_b   1.000
_cell.length_c   1.000
_cell.angle_alpha   90.00
_cell.angle_beta   90.00
_cell.angle_gamma   90.00
#
_symmetry.space_group_name_H-M   'P 1'
#
loop_
_entity.id
_entity.type
_entity.pdbx_description
1 polymer ?
#
loop_
_entity_poly.entity_id
_entity_poly.type
_entity_poly.pdbx_seq_one_letter_code
_entity_poly.pdbx_strand_id
1 'polypeptide(L)'
;MKCANDPELEAIRQRRMQELMAQRGMGSQNNPEQQKAQEEARSEAEERRQMMLSQILSMQARERLSRIALVKPEKARGVEDVILRAAQMGQIVEKVSEERLITLLEQINNQTTKQTKVTIQRRRSVLEDDD
;
A
#
# COMPACT_ATOMS: atom_id res chain seq x y z
N MET A 1 19.06 -28.52 25.38
CA MET A 1 18.74 -27.95 24.06
C MET A 1 17.26 -27.57 24.03
N LYS A 2 16.92 -26.28 23.93
CA LYS A 2 15.53 -25.82 23.73
C LYS A 2 15.21 -25.91 22.24
N CYS A 3 14.48 -26.96 21.85
CA CYS A 3 13.84 -27.01 20.54
C CYS A 3 12.67 -26.03 20.59
N ALA A 4 12.93 -24.77 20.23
CA ALA A 4 11.88 -23.86 19.79
C ALA A 4 11.39 -24.41 18.46
N ASN A 5 10.45 -25.35 18.53
CA ASN A 5 9.74 -25.82 17.36
C ASN A 5 8.78 -24.69 17.00
N ASP A 6 9.29 -23.77 16.19
CA ASP A 6 8.81 -22.41 15.97
C ASP A 6 7.32 -22.34 15.57
N PRO A 7 6.40 -22.03 16.51
CA PRO A 7 4.99 -21.78 16.18
C PRO A 7 4.85 -20.55 15.27
N GLU A 8 5.82 -19.64 15.30
CA GLU A 8 5.92 -18.52 14.37
C GLU A 8 6.23 -18.97 12.93
N LEU A 9 7.12 -19.97 12.73
CA LEU A 9 7.40 -20.51 11.40
C LEU A 9 6.21 -21.26 10.82
N GLU A 10 5.44 -21.97 11.65
CA GLU A 10 4.18 -22.58 11.24
C GLU A 10 3.11 -21.54 10.91
N ALA A 11 2.98 -20.48 11.71
CA ALA A 11 2.05 -19.38 11.43
C ALA A 11 2.38 -18.67 10.10
N ILE A 12 3.66 -18.42 9.83
CA ILE A 12 4.13 -17.83 8.56
C ILE A 12 3.85 -18.80 7.39
N ARG A 13 4.07 -20.10 7.57
CA ARG A 13 3.81 -21.13 6.55
C ARG A 13 2.32 -21.27 6.24
N GLN A 14 1.47 -21.27 7.25
CA GLN A 14 0.02 -21.32 7.10
C GLN A 14 -0.50 -20.07 6.37
N ARG A 15 -0.06 -18.88 6.78
CA ARG A 15 -0.43 -17.61 6.13
C ARG A 15 -0.04 -17.60 4.65
N ARG A 16 1.18 -18.05 4.34
CA ARG A 16 1.67 -18.12 2.96
C ARG A 16 0.96 -19.19 2.12
N MET A 17 0.57 -20.30 2.73
CA MET A 17 -0.21 -21.35 2.07
C MET A 17 -1.65 -20.88 1.76
N GLN A 18 -2.25 -20.13 2.69
CA GLN A 18 -3.59 -19.54 2.51
C GLN A 18 -3.60 -18.50 1.39
N GLU A 19 -2.56 -17.66 1.32
CA GLU A 19 -2.36 -16.69 0.24
C GLU A 19 -2.17 -17.39 -1.12
N LEU A 20 -1.43 -18.51 -1.15
CA LEU A 20 -1.23 -19.30 -2.37
C LEU A 20 -2.52 -20.03 -2.82
N MET A 21 -3.33 -20.54 -1.89
CA MET A 21 -4.66 -21.09 -2.19
C MET A 21 -5.60 -20.01 -2.72
N ALA A 22 -5.59 -18.82 -2.13
CA ALA A 22 -6.38 -17.68 -2.61
C ALA A 22 -5.97 -17.25 -4.02
N GLN A 23 -4.67 -17.32 -4.35
CA GLN A 23 -4.16 -16.99 -5.69
C GLN A 23 -4.39 -18.11 -6.72
N ARG A 24 -4.43 -19.38 -6.29
CA ARG A 24 -4.70 -20.56 -7.15
C ARG A 24 -6.21 -20.85 -7.34
N GLY A 25 -7.06 -20.25 -6.52
CA GLY A 25 -8.52 -20.43 -6.53
C GLY A 25 -9.31 -19.52 -7.47
N MET A 26 -8.65 -18.74 -8.34
CA MET A 26 -9.28 -17.79 -9.27
C MET A 26 -9.99 -18.47 -10.48
N GLY A 27 -10.60 -19.64 -10.25
CA GLY A 27 -11.28 -20.46 -11.26
C GLY A 27 -12.63 -21.06 -10.85
N SER A 28 -13.10 -20.88 -9.60
CA SER A 28 -14.44 -21.32 -9.18
C SER A 28 -15.21 -20.16 -8.55
N GLN A 29 -16.01 -19.52 -9.39
CA GLN A 29 -17.04 -18.57 -9.01
C GLN A 29 -18.10 -19.30 -8.15
N ASN A 30 -18.51 -18.68 -7.03
CA ASN A 30 -19.72 -18.98 -6.22
C ASN A 30 -19.56 -19.70 -4.86
N ASN A 31 -18.64 -19.29 -3.97
CA ASN A 31 -18.71 -19.67 -2.53
C ASN A 31 -18.83 -18.42 -1.61
N PRO A 32 -19.92 -18.24 -0.85
CA PRO A 32 -20.13 -17.06 0.01
C PRO A 32 -19.12 -16.96 1.16
N GLU A 33 -18.55 -18.09 1.62
CA GLU A 33 -17.45 -18.09 2.60
C GLU A 33 -16.16 -17.49 2.05
N GLN A 34 -15.90 -17.62 0.75
CA GLN A 34 -14.69 -17.08 0.13
C GLN A 34 -14.80 -15.57 -0.09
N GLN A 35 -16.01 -15.06 -0.32
CA GLN A 35 -16.27 -13.61 -0.32
C GLN A 35 -16.06 -13.00 1.06
N LYS A 36 -16.53 -13.65 2.13
CA LYS A 36 -16.27 -13.19 3.51
C LYS A 36 -14.78 -13.15 3.85
N ALA A 37 -14.03 -14.21 3.52
CA ALA A 37 -12.59 -14.25 3.77
C ALA A 37 -11.83 -13.18 2.95
N GLN A 38 -12.27 -12.90 1.72
CA GLN A 38 -11.66 -11.86 0.89
C GLN A 38 -12.00 -10.45 1.40
N GLU A 39 -13.22 -10.25 1.90
CA GLU A 39 -13.66 -8.99 2.49
C GLU A 39 -12.95 -8.71 3.82
N GLU A 40 -12.78 -9.72 4.68
CA GLU A 40 -11.96 -9.62 5.90
C GLU A 40 -10.51 -9.28 5.58
N ALA A 41 -9.87 -10.00 4.65
CA ALA A 41 -8.49 -9.71 4.28
C ALA A 41 -8.30 -8.30 3.70
N ARG A 42 -9.31 -7.81 2.95
CA ARG A 42 -9.30 -6.46 2.41
C ARG A 42 -9.52 -5.42 3.51
N SER A 43 -10.46 -5.67 4.43
CA SER A 43 -10.73 -4.80 5.57
C SER A 43 -9.48 -4.68 6.45
N GLU A 44 -8.83 -5.79 6.80
CA GLU A 44 -7.58 -5.77 7.56
C GLU A 44 -6.49 -4.94 6.88
N ALA A 45 -6.36 -5.06 5.55
CA ALA A 45 -5.39 -4.29 4.78
C ALA A 45 -5.72 -2.79 4.79
N GLU A 46 -6.99 -2.43 4.68
CA GLU A 46 -7.48 -1.05 4.75
C GLU A 46 -7.32 -0.46 6.16
N GLU A 47 -7.62 -1.23 7.20
CA GLU A 47 -7.39 -0.84 8.61
C GLU A 47 -5.92 -0.60 8.91
N ARG A 48 -5.02 -1.49 8.45
CA ARG A 48 -3.57 -1.28 8.60
C ARG A 48 -3.11 -0.01 7.88
N ARG A 49 -3.60 0.23 6.66
CA ARG A 49 -3.31 1.48 5.94
C ARG A 49 -3.83 2.69 6.70
N GLN A 50 -5.08 2.67 7.17
CA GLN A 50 -5.67 3.76 7.92
C GLN A 50 -4.94 4.02 9.24
N MET A 51 -4.51 2.98 9.94
CA MET A 51 -3.73 3.07 11.16
C MET A 51 -2.36 3.70 10.89
N MET A 52 -1.69 3.31 9.79
CA MET A 52 -0.43 3.92 9.39
C MET A 52 -0.62 5.40 9.02
N LEU A 53 -1.62 5.71 8.19
CA LEU A 53 -2.00 7.07 7.84
C LEU A 53 -2.39 7.90 9.08
N SER A 54 -2.94 7.28 10.11
CA SER A 54 -3.28 7.94 11.38
C SER A 54 -2.09 8.47 12.15
N GLN A 55 -0.99 7.74 12.09
CA GLN A 55 0.24 8.08 12.80
C GLN A 55 1.02 9.14 12.03
N ILE A 56 0.93 9.10 10.70
CA ILE A 56 1.65 10.00 9.80
C ILE A 56 0.91 11.32 9.58
N LEU A 57 -0.43 11.35 9.59
CA LEU A 57 -1.20 12.56 9.31
C LEU A 57 -1.61 13.29 10.59
N SER A 58 -1.57 14.62 10.56
CA SER A 58 -2.18 15.45 11.60
C SER A 58 -3.72 15.38 11.55
N MET A 59 -4.40 15.75 12.64
CA MET A 59 -5.87 15.77 12.67
C MET A 59 -6.47 16.68 11.60
N GLN A 60 -5.87 17.86 11.39
CA GLN A 60 -6.29 18.81 10.35
C GLN A 60 -6.10 18.23 8.94
N ALA A 61 -4.97 17.57 8.68
CA ALA A 61 -4.72 16.93 7.38
C ALA A 61 -5.74 15.82 7.07
N ARG A 62 -6.16 15.05 8.08
CA ARG A 62 -7.18 14.00 7.93
C ARG A 62 -8.55 14.57 7.58
N GLU A 63 -8.95 15.65 8.25
CA GLU A 63 -10.21 16.33 7.91
C GLU A 63 -10.18 16.85 6.46
N ARG A 64 -9.07 17.47 6.06
CA ARG A 64 -8.88 17.95 4.69
C ARG A 64 -8.94 16.82 3.67
N LEU A 65 -8.25 15.71 3.94
CA LEU A 65 -8.26 14.53 3.07
C LEU A 65 -9.66 13.95 2.93
N SER A 66 -10.43 13.85 4.03
CA SER A 66 -11.82 13.41 4.02
C SER A 66 -12.70 14.34 3.17
N ARG A 67 -12.55 15.66 3.32
CA ARG A 67 -13.27 16.65 2.51
C ARG A 67 -12.93 16.54 1.02
N ILE A 68 -11.66 16.31 0.68
CA ILE A 68 -11.23 16.09 -0.70
C ILE A 68 -11.80 14.78 -1.23
N ALA A 69 -11.82 13.70 -0.43
CA ALA A 69 -12.36 12.41 -0.84
C ALA A 69 -13.85 12.50 -1.20
N LEU A 70 -14.62 13.37 -0.55
CA LEU A 70 -16.01 13.65 -0.89
C LEU A 70 -16.19 14.29 -2.27
N VAL A 71 -15.28 15.18 -2.67
CA VAL A 71 -15.39 15.92 -3.95
C VAL A 71 -14.68 15.18 -5.08
N LYS A 72 -13.51 14.61 -4.82
CA LYS A 72 -12.63 13.92 -5.78
C LYS A 72 -11.86 12.78 -5.08
N PRO A 73 -12.45 11.58 -4.99
CA PRO A 73 -11.81 10.43 -4.33
C PRO A 73 -10.55 9.96 -5.05
N GLU A 74 -10.46 10.16 -6.37
CA GLU A 74 -9.28 9.84 -7.18
C GLU A 74 -8.02 10.61 -6.72
N LYS A 75 -8.17 11.90 -6.38
CA LYS A 75 -7.07 12.74 -5.94
C LYS A 75 -6.66 12.43 -4.51
N ALA A 76 -7.65 12.15 -3.64
CA ALA A 76 -7.39 11.70 -2.27
C ALA A 76 -6.54 10.42 -2.25
N ARG A 77 -6.91 9.41 -3.05
CA ARG A 77 -6.12 8.16 -3.16
C ARG A 77 -4.71 8.40 -3.66
N GLY A 78 -4.53 9.28 -4.64
CA GLY A 78 -3.19 9.60 -5.15
C GLY A 78 -2.30 10.21 -4.06
N VAL A 79 -2.86 11.07 -3.21
CA VAL A 79 -2.15 11.67 -2.09
C VAL A 79 -1.84 10.61 -1.02
N GLU A 80 -2.79 9.74 -0.68
CA GLU A 80 -2.59 8.63 0.25
C GLU A 80 -1.48 7.69 -0.20
N ASP A 81 -1.43 7.32 -1.49
CA ASP A 81 -0.41 6.44 -2.05
C ASP A 81 1.00 7.04 -1.94
N VAL A 82 1.13 8.33 -2.27
CA VAL A 82 2.40 9.06 -2.14
C VAL A 82 2.87 9.10 -0.69
N ILE A 83 1.95 9.38 0.25
CA ILE A 83 2.28 9.42 1.68
C ILE A 83 2.67 8.04 2.18
N LEU A 84 1.91 6.99 1.82
CA LEU A 84 2.20 5.62 2.23
C LEU A 84 3.56 5.17 1.70
N ARG A 85 3.87 5.46 0.44
CA ARG A 85 5.17 5.14 -0.18
C ARG A 85 6.31 5.89 0.49
N ALA A 86 6.12 7.19 0.76
CA ALA A 86 7.13 8.00 1.44
C ALA A 86 7.36 7.56 2.89
N ALA A 87 6.32 7.08 3.58
CA ALA A 87 6.44 6.49 4.90
C ALA A 87 7.15 5.13 4.89
N GLN A 88 6.85 4.26 3.91
CA GLN A 88 7.58 2.99 3.71
C GLN A 88 9.06 3.22 3.42
N MET A 89 9.40 4.27 2.68
CA MET A 89 10.78 4.67 2.42
C MET A 89 11.46 5.36 3.62
N GLY A 90 10.74 5.61 4.72
CA GLY A 90 11.26 6.32 5.89
C GLY A 90 11.52 7.82 5.66
N GLN A 91 10.99 8.40 4.57
CA GLN A 91 11.18 9.82 4.25
C GLN A 91 10.27 10.74 5.09
N ILE A 92 9.22 10.19 5.69
CA ILE A 92 8.30 10.93 6.56
C ILE A 92 8.61 10.57 8.00
N VAL A 93 9.37 11.44 8.66
CA VAL A 93 9.72 11.34 10.10
C VAL A 93 8.75 12.15 10.96
N GLU A 94 8.17 13.22 10.40
CA GLU A 94 7.26 14.13 11.08
C GLU A 94 5.82 13.97 10.56
N LYS A 95 4.84 14.37 11.39
CA LYS A 95 3.44 14.38 11.00
C LYS A 95 3.19 15.31 9.81
N VAL A 96 2.57 14.80 8.76
CA VAL A 96 2.16 15.57 7.59
C VAL A 96 1.04 16.52 8.00
N SER A 97 1.32 17.82 7.89
CA SER A 97 0.36 18.90 8.11
C SER A 97 -0.56 19.10 6.91
N GLU A 98 -1.62 19.89 7.11
CA GLU A 98 -2.56 20.24 6.03
C GLU A 98 -1.85 20.97 4.87
N GLU A 99 -0.94 21.91 5.18
CA GLU A 99 -0.20 22.66 4.16
C GLU A 99 0.65 21.74 3.27
N ARG A 100 1.30 20.74 3.89
CA ARG A 100 2.07 19.75 3.16
C ARG A 100 1.17 18.86 2.30
N LEU A 101 0.01 18.47 2.82
CA LEU A 101 -1.00 17.71 2.07
C LEU A 101 -1.48 18.47 0.82
N ILE A 102 -1.76 19.77 0.95
CA ILE A 102 -2.17 20.64 -0.16
C ILE A 102 -1.06 20.73 -1.21
N THR A 103 0.19 20.93 -0.78
CA THR A 103 1.35 20.98 -1.67
C THR A 103 1.48 19.67 -2.48
N LEU A 104 1.32 18.51 -1.84
CA LEU A 104 1.34 17.21 -2.50
C LEU A 104 0.18 17.05 -3.48
N LEU A 105 -1.02 17.51 -3.11
CA LEU A 105 -2.21 17.49 -3.96
C LEU A 105 -2.00 18.32 -5.23
N GLU A 106 -1.44 19.52 -5.11
CA GLU A 106 -1.10 20.40 -6.24
C GLU A 106 -0.02 19.77 -7.13
N GLN A 107 1.01 19.18 -6.54
CA GLN A 107 2.04 18.44 -7.27
C GLN A 107 1.46 17.27 -8.05
N ILE A 108 0.57 16.47 -7.44
CA ILE A 108 -0.11 15.37 -8.12
C ILE A 108 -0.98 15.91 -9.25
N ASN A 109 -1.71 17.00 -9.03
CA ASN A 109 -2.51 17.62 -10.07
C ASN A 109 -1.65 18.08 -11.27
N ASN A 110 -0.48 18.66 -11.00
CA ASN A 110 0.47 19.10 -12.02
C ASN A 110 1.35 17.97 -12.60
N GLN A 111 1.50 16.84 -11.91
CA GLN A 111 2.19 15.67 -12.42
C GLN A 111 1.27 14.84 -13.30
N THR A 112 0.00 14.65 -12.95
CA THR A 112 -0.99 14.01 -13.83
C THR A 112 -1.00 14.66 -15.23
N THR A 113 -0.76 15.97 -15.33
CA THR A 113 -0.66 16.67 -16.62
C THR A 113 0.68 16.50 -17.35
N LYS A 114 1.74 15.99 -16.68
CA LYS A 114 3.11 15.85 -17.23
C LYS A 114 3.62 14.40 -17.37
N GLN A 115 2.88 13.39 -16.91
CA GLN A 115 3.33 11.99 -16.77
C GLN A 115 3.52 11.18 -18.07
N THR A 116 3.40 11.74 -19.27
CA THR A 116 3.71 11.03 -20.54
C THR A 116 5.18 11.18 -20.97
N LYS A 117 6.15 11.08 -20.05
CA LYS A 117 7.57 10.97 -20.45
C LYS A 117 8.42 10.26 -19.41
N VAL A 118 8.36 8.92 -19.39
CA VAL A 118 9.33 8.10 -18.66
C VAL A 118 10.28 7.44 -19.67
N THR A 119 11.43 8.08 -19.90
CA THR A 119 12.54 7.52 -20.68
C THR A 119 13.30 6.53 -19.79
N ILE A 120 13.01 5.23 -19.94
CA ILE A 120 13.72 4.17 -19.24
C ILE A 120 15.02 3.88 -20.00
N GLN A 121 16.15 4.44 -19.56
CA GLN A 121 17.47 3.98 -20.02
C GLN A 121 17.82 2.68 -19.27
N ARG A 122 17.57 1.54 -19.92
CA ARG A 122 17.98 0.22 -19.43
C ARG A 122 19.51 0.12 -19.51
N ARG A 123 20.21 0.29 -18.38
CA ARG A 123 21.58 -0.19 -18.30
C ARG A 123 21.56 -1.71 -18.22
N ARG A 124 22.09 -2.32 -19.27
CA ARG A 124 22.37 -3.74 -19.46
C ARG A 124 23.35 -4.21 -18.37
N SER A 125 22.86 -4.98 -17.41
CA SER A 125 23.70 -5.79 -16.53
C SER A 125 24.23 -6.98 -17.34
N VAL A 126 25.47 -6.85 -17.80
CA VAL A 126 26.32 -7.94 -18.26
C VAL A 126 26.84 -8.66 -17.03
N LEU A 127 26.22 -9.79 -16.67
CA LEU A 127 26.75 -10.77 -15.72
C LEU A 127 26.23 -12.14 -16.19
N GLU A 128 26.86 -12.66 -17.23
CA GLU A 128 26.84 -14.06 -17.64
C GLU A 128 28.30 -14.51 -17.74
N ASP A 129 28.53 -15.77 -17.37
CA ASP A 129 29.75 -16.58 -17.49
C ASP A 129 30.74 -16.59 -16.30
N ASP A 130 30.51 -17.53 -15.37
CA ASP A 130 31.58 -18.27 -14.68
C ASP A 130 31.06 -19.72 -14.51
N ASP A 131 31.52 -20.60 -15.40
CA ASP A 131 31.38 -22.07 -15.36
C ASP A 131 32.57 -22.68 -14.59
#